data_AF-A0AAJ2TDU9-F1
#
_entry.id   AF-A0AAJ2TDU9-F1
#
_cell.length_a   1.000
_cell.length_b   1.000
_cell.length_c   1.000
_cell.angle_alpha   90.00
_cell.angle_beta   90.00
_cell.angle_gamma   90.00
#
_symmetry.space_group_name_H-M   'P 1'
#
loop_
_entity.id
_entity.type
_entity.pdbx_description
1 polymer ?
#
loop_
_entity_poly.entity_id
_entity_poly.type
_entity_poly.pdbx_seq_one_letter_code
_entity_poly.pdbx_strand_id
1 'polypeptide(L)'
;MDNVRPISDLRNNLQEVLRQAREGGEPITLTDGEQSMDDIIIVSRENLDKLLFEAQLIEEADKAEEEFERTGECYTLDELRDFLEKNRNEKIRNRHS
;
A
#
# COMPACT_ATOMS: atom_id res chain seq x y z
N MET A 1 -18.51 3.39 0.62
CA MET A 1 -19.52 3.77 1.63
C MET A 1 -19.06 3.09 2.91
N ASP A 2 -18.67 3.85 3.93
CA ASP A 2 -17.99 3.26 5.08
C ASP A 2 -18.91 2.30 5.85
N ASN A 3 -18.46 1.04 5.98
CA ASN A 3 -19.16 0.00 6.74
C ASN A 3 -18.94 0.23 8.24
N VAL A 4 -19.58 1.27 8.77
CA VAL A 4 -19.50 1.66 10.18
C VAL A 4 -20.52 0.85 10.99
N ARG A 5 -20.05 0.19 12.04
CA ARG A 5 -20.86 -0.64 12.94
C ARG A 5 -20.57 -0.30 14.40
N PRO A 6 -21.55 -0.44 15.30
CA PRO A 6 -21.27 -0.23 16.71
C PRO A 6 -20.41 -1.37 17.28
N ILE A 7 -19.51 -1.09 18.22
CA ILE A 7 -18.67 -2.12 18.89
C ILE A 7 -19.53 -3.23 19.51
N SER A 8 -20.73 -2.89 19.97
CA SER A 8 -21.69 -3.89 20.48
C SER A 8 -22.06 -4.95 19.44
N ASP A 9 -22.01 -4.63 18.15
CA ASP A 9 -22.31 -5.56 17.06
C ASP A 9 -21.28 -6.68 16.95
N LEU A 10 -20.02 -6.42 17.30
CA LEU A 10 -18.98 -7.46 17.37
C LEU A 10 -19.35 -8.56 18.38
N ARG A 11 -19.98 -8.19 19.49
CA ARG A 11 -20.41 -9.15 20.52
C ARG A 11 -21.57 -10.02 20.04
N ASN A 12 -22.50 -9.44 19.30
CA ASN A 12 -23.75 -10.09 18.93
C ASN A 12 -23.66 -10.85 17.60
N ASN A 13 -22.88 -10.34 16.64
CA ASN A 13 -22.85 -10.79 15.25
C ASN A 13 -21.43 -11.12 14.77
N LEU A 14 -20.57 -11.64 15.66
CA LEU A 14 -19.16 -11.90 15.38
C LEU A 14 -18.91 -12.66 14.07
N GLN A 15 -19.66 -13.73 13.81
CA GLN A 15 -19.46 -14.55 12.60
C GLN A 15 -19.73 -13.78 11.31
N GLU A 16 -20.75 -12.91 11.31
CA GLU A 16 -21.08 -12.10 10.14
C GLU A 16 -20.05 -10.98 9.94
N VAL A 17 -19.59 -10.34 11.02
CA VAL A 17 -18.52 -9.33 10.94
C VAL A 17 -17.22 -9.95 10.40
N LEU A 18 -16.84 -11.14 10.89
CA LEU A 18 -15.65 -11.84 10.39
C LEU A 18 -15.79 -12.28 8.94
N ARG A 19 -16.98 -12.74 8.54
CA ARG A 19 -17.27 -13.11 7.15
C ARG A 19 -17.12 -11.88 6.24
N GLN A 20 -17.73 -10.76 6.61
CA GLN A 20 -17.65 -9.52 5.83
C GLN A 20 -16.22 -8.97 5.75
N ALA A 21 -15.45 -8.99 6.84
CA ALA A 21 -14.06 -8.54 6.82
C ALA A 21 -13.15 -9.40 5.92
N ARG A 22 -13.50 -10.68 5.73
CA ARG A 22 -12.77 -11.62 4.86
C ARG A 22 -13.24 -11.54 3.40
N GLU A 23 -14.54 -11.63 3.17
CA GLU A 23 -15.13 -11.78 1.84
C GLU A 23 -15.48 -10.44 1.18
N GLY A 24 -15.82 -9.43 1.98
CA GLY A 24 -16.32 -8.15 1.49
C GLY A 24 -15.26 -7.26 0.86
N GLY A 25 -13.97 -7.56 1.03
CA GLY A 25 -12.86 -6.76 0.49
C GLY A 25 -12.66 -5.39 1.17
N GLU A 26 -13.71 -4.84 1.78
CA GLU A 26 -13.71 -3.51 2.39
C GLU A 26 -13.48 -3.56 3.91
N PRO A 27 -12.75 -2.57 4.48
CA PRO A 27 -12.61 -2.40 5.92
C PRO A 27 -13.95 -2.16 6.63
N ILE A 28 -14.08 -2.71 7.84
CA ILE A 28 -15.22 -2.46 8.72
C ILE A 28 -14.76 -1.55 9.84
N THR A 29 -15.42 -0.41 10.02
CA THR A 29 -15.14 0.50 11.12
C THR A 29 -16.06 0.20 12.28
N LEU A 30 -15.48 0.00 13.46
CA LEU A 30 -16.21 -0.17 14.71
C LEU A 30 -16.14 1.10 15.55
N THR A 31 -17.30 1.61 15.95
CA THR A 31 -17.43 2.82 16.79
C THR A 31 -18.20 2.51 18.07
N ASP A 32 -17.87 3.13 19.19
CA ASP A 32 -18.54 2.88 20.47
C ASP A 32 -19.75 3.80 20.75
N GLY A 33 -20.06 4.76 19.85
CA GLY A 33 -21.15 5.72 20.04
C GLY A 33 -20.94 7.04 19.30
N GLU A 34 -21.47 8.15 19.85
CA GLU A 34 -21.35 9.50 19.30
C GLU A 34 -19.88 9.90 19.08
N GLN A 35 -19.41 9.77 17.84
CA GLN A 35 -18.15 10.34 17.34
C GLN A 35 -16.95 10.18 18.30
N SER A 36 -16.67 8.96 18.75
CA SER A 36 -15.39 8.72 19.42
C SER A 36 -14.27 8.76 18.39
N MET A 37 -13.18 9.48 18.70
CA MET A 37 -12.00 9.57 17.84
C MET A 37 -11.20 8.27 17.75
N ASP A 38 -11.62 7.23 18.47
CA ASP A 38 -10.93 5.95 18.64
C ASP A 38 -11.65 4.83 17.86
N ASP A 39 -11.99 5.10 16.61
CA ASP A 39 -12.59 4.11 15.72
C ASP A 39 -11.62 2.93 15.48
N ILE A 40 -12.11 1.70 15.67
CA ILE A 40 -11.32 0.48 15.44
C ILE A 40 -11.65 -0.06 14.04
N ILE A 41 -10.64 -0.28 13.22
CA ILE A 41 -10.83 -0.87 11.88
C ILE A 41 -10.55 -2.37 11.92
N ILE A 42 -11.49 -3.17 11.40
CA ILE A 42 -11.33 -4.61 11.19
C ILE A 42 -11.17 -4.88 9.70
N VAL A 43 -10.07 -5.54 9.35
CA VAL A 43 -9.74 -6.01 8.00
C VAL A 43 -9.18 -7.43 8.08
N SER A 44 -9.35 -8.20 7.00
CA SER A 44 -8.56 -9.42 6.83
C SER A 44 -7.09 -9.08 6.60
N ARG A 45 -6.21 -10.03 6.89
CA ARG A 45 -4.77 -9.88 6.63
C ARG A 45 -4.48 -9.63 5.14
N GLU A 46 -5.15 -10.37 4.27
CA GLU A 46 -4.98 -10.24 2.83
C GLU A 46 -5.37 -8.85 2.31
N ASN A 47 -6.50 -8.31 2.80
CA ASN A 47 -6.95 -6.97 2.44
C ASN A 47 -6.01 -5.90 3.03
N LEU A 48 -5.50 -6.11 4.25
CA LEU A 48 -4.50 -5.21 4.83
C LEU A 48 -3.21 -5.17 3.99
N ASP A 49 -2.67 -6.33 3.63
CA ASP A 49 -1.45 -6.43 2.81
C ASP A 49 -1.65 -5.72 1.45
N LYS A 50 -2.84 -5.88 0.85
CA LYS A 50 -3.20 -5.17 -0.39
C LYS A 50 -3.27 -3.65 -0.21
N LEU A 51 -3.94 -3.16 0.83
CA LEU A 51 -4.05 -1.72 1.11
C LEU A 51 -2.67 -1.08 1.35
N LEU A 52 -1.80 -1.77 2.09
CA LEU A 52 -0.43 -1.31 2.32
C LEU A 52 0.38 -1.29 1.02
N PHE A 53 0.20 -2.30 0.16
CA PHE A 53 0.84 -2.33 -1.14
C PHE A 53 0.37 -1.19 -2.06
N GLU A 54 -0.94 -0.92 -2.11
CA GLU A 54 -1.50 0.18 -2.88
C GLU A 54 -1.00 1.54 -2.38
N ALA A 55 -0.94 1.74 -1.06
CA ALA A 55 -0.39 2.95 -0.47
C ALA A 55 1.08 3.17 -0.84
N GLN A 56 1.91 2.12 -0.77
CA GLN A 56 3.31 2.17 -1.20
C GLN A 56 3.43 2.48 -2.70
N LEU A 57 2.59 1.88 -3.53
CA LEU A 57 2.61 2.13 -4.97
C LEU A 57 2.29 3.58 -5.31
N ILE A 58 1.31 4.18 -4.63
CA ILE A 58 0.96 5.59 -4.78
C ILE A 58 2.14 6.47 -4.35
N GLU A 59 2.75 6.19 -3.20
CA GLU A 59 3.89 6.95 -2.70
C GLU A 59 5.08 6.93 -3.68
N GLU A 60 5.39 5.77 -4.25
CA GLU A 60 6.47 5.64 -5.24
C GLU A 60 6.11 6.30 -6.58
N ALA A 61 4.83 6.28 -6.99
CA ALA A 61 4.37 7.00 -8.17
C ALA A 61 4.50 8.52 -7.98
N ASP A 62 4.08 9.07 -6.84
CA ASP A 62 4.19 10.49 -6.51
C ASP A 62 5.66 10.95 -6.54
N LYS A 63 6.57 10.15 -5.98
CA LYS A 63 8.02 10.44 -6.03
C LYS A 63 8.55 10.46 -7.46
N ALA A 64 8.13 9.52 -8.29
CA ALA A 64 8.54 9.45 -9.69
C ALA A 64 8.02 10.66 -10.48
N GLU A 65 6.78 11.09 -10.22
CA GLU A 65 6.21 12.31 -10.79
C GLU A 65 7.01 13.56 -10.35
N GLU A 66 7.30 13.71 -9.05
CA GLU A 66 8.11 14.83 -8.54
C GLU A 66 9.52 14.85 -9.17
N GLU A 67 10.16 13.70 -9.31
CA GLU A 67 11.46 13.60 -9.96
C GLU A 67 11.39 13.97 -11.44
N PHE A 68 10.36 13.52 -12.16
CA PHE A 68 10.13 13.89 -13.55
C PHE A 68 9.85 15.38 -13.71
N GLU A 69 9.06 16.00 -12.84
CA GLU A 69 8.84 17.46 -12.85
C GLU A 69 10.15 18.24 -12.64
N ARG A 70 11.05 17.72 -11.81
CA ARG A 70 12.34 18.35 -11.50
C ARG A 70 13.37 18.18 -12.62
N THR A 71 13.44 17.03 -13.27
CA THR A 71 14.51 16.69 -14.23
C THR A 71 14.04 16.69 -15.68
N GLY A 72 12.76 16.43 -15.92
CA GLY A 72 12.19 16.14 -17.24
C GLY A 72 12.62 14.77 -17.80
N GLU A 73 13.25 13.92 -17.00
CA GLU A 73 13.84 12.66 -17.44
C GLU A 73 12.94 11.47 -17.08
N CYS A 74 12.60 10.65 -18.08
CA CYS A 74 12.04 9.32 -17.89
C CYS A 74 12.92 8.31 -18.62
N TYR A 75 13.14 7.17 -17.98
CA TYR A 75 13.95 6.09 -18.54
C TYR A 75 13.09 4.88 -18.83
N THR A 76 13.26 4.31 -20.01
CA THR A 76 12.67 3.01 -20.34
C THR A 76 13.43 1.88 -19.64
N LEU A 77 12.81 0.69 -19.54
CA LEU A 77 13.48 -0.49 -18.97
C LEU A 77 14.75 -0.87 -19.74
N ASP A 78 14.78 -0.68 -21.06
CA ASP A 78 15.96 -0.96 -21.87
C ASP A 78 17.10 0.02 -21.59
N GLU A 79 16.81 1.32 -21.50
CA GLU A 79 17.81 2.35 -21.13
C GLU A 79 18.34 2.14 -19.72
N LEU A 80 17.46 1.83 -18.76
CA LEU A 80 17.86 1.51 -17.40
C LEU A 80 18.75 0.26 -17.36
N ARG A 81 18.42 -0.78 -18.11
CA ARG A 81 19.24 -2.00 -18.20
C ARG A 81 20.63 -1.69 -18.75
N ASP A 82 20.72 -0.96 -19.84
CA ASP A 82 21.99 -0.60 -20.48
C ASP A 82 22.85 0.26 -19.53
N PHE A 83 22.23 1.20 -18.81
CA PHE A 83 22.90 2.00 -17.78
C PHE A 83 23.45 1.14 -16.63
N LEU A 84 22.66 0.18 -16.12
CA LEU A 84 23.09 -0.72 -15.04
C LEU A 84 24.24 -1.64 -15.50
N GLU A 85 24.18 -2.17 -16.72
CA GLU A 85 25.23 -3.02 -17.29
C GLU A 85 26.54 -2.26 -17.47
N LYS A 86 26.48 -1.02 -17.98
CA LYS A 86 27.66 -0.16 -18.13
C LYS A 86 28.32 0.12 -16.77
N ASN A 87 27.54 0.54 -15.78
CA ASN A 87 28.03 0.81 -14.42
C ASN A 87 28.62 -0.44 -13.75
N ARG A 88 28.00 -1.61 -13.95
CA ARG A 88 28.51 -2.89 -13.44
C ARG A 88 29.88 -3.21 -14.04
N ASN A 89 30.03 -3.05 -15.35
CA ASN A 89 31.27 -3.36 -16.07
C ASN A 89 32.41 -2.39 -15.67
N GLU A 90 32.11 -1.10 -15.50
CA GLU A 90 33.09 -0.12 -14.98
C GLU A 90 33.55 -0.46 -13.55
N LYS A 91 32.63 -0.85 -12.66
CA LYS A 91 32.98 -1.29 -11.30
C LYS A 91 33.81 -2.59 -11.26
N ILE A 92 33.64 -3.48 -12.23
CA ILE A 92 34.44 -4.70 -12.35
C ILE A 92 35.85 -4.35 -12.84
N ARG A 93 35.94 -3.47 -13.85
CA ARG A 93 37.22 -3.03 -14.43
C ARG A 93 38.08 -2.27 -13.42
N ASN A 94 37.48 -1.40 -12.62
CA ASN A 94 38.18 -0.64 -11.57
C ASN A 94 38.61 -1.51 -10.36
N ARG A 95 38.06 -2.73 -10.21
CA ARG A 95 38.50 -3.69 -9.17
C ARG A 95 39.68 -4.57 -9.60
N HIS A 96 39.98 -4.61 -10.89
CA HIS A 96 41.06 -5.42 -11.47
C HIS A 96 42.24 -4.55 -11.96
N SER A 97 42.27 -3.27 -11.60
CA SER A 97 43.34 -2.32 -11.90
C SER A 97 43.95 -1.80 -10.61
#